data_AF-A0AAW0M387-F1
#
_entry.id   AF-A0AAW0M387-F1
#
_cell.length_a   1.000
_cell.length_b   1.000
_cell.length_c   1.000
_cell.angle_alpha   90.00
_cell.angle_beta   90.00
_cell.angle_gamma   90.00
#
_symmetry.space_group_name_H-M   'P 1'
#
loop_
_entity.id
_entity.type
_entity.pdbx_description
1 polymer ?
#
loop_
_entity_poly.entity_id
_entity_poly.type
_entity_poly.pdbx_seq_one_letter_code
_entity_poly.pdbx_strand_id
1 'polypeptide(L)'
;MRGVVRNLKTKAGAKPATKILLALCLAEGNRHVAVEAGAVGAVVEIAAELDDAAAERALAALELMCTVAEGAAELRAHALAVPVMVATMGRMAARAKEYAISVLSVMYGGGALEDQGAPPVEEVARAVALALQGNCSARGRRKGGQLLKVLQEQQDEEEKDEEGEENEN
;
A
#
# COMPACT_ATOMS: atom_id res chain seq x y z
N MET A 1 10.67 8.51 -17.59
CA MET A 1 10.28 7.60 -16.50
C MET A 1 11.45 6.83 -15.91
N ARG A 2 12.15 5.94 -16.65
CA ARG A 2 13.24 5.09 -16.12
C ARG A 2 14.33 5.82 -15.31
N GLY A 3 14.73 7.03 -15.73
CA GLY A 3 15.67 7.85 -14.98
C GLY A 3 15.15 8.28 -13.60
N VAL A 4 13.85 8.56 -13.46
CA VAL A 4 13.20 8.89 -12.18
C VAL A 4 13.23 7.67 -11.25
N VAL A 5 12.85 6.49 -11.78
CA VAL A 5 12.85 5.23 -11.02
C VAL A 5 14.26 4.88 -10.53
N ARG A 6 15.30 5.05 -11.37
CA ARG A 6 16.69 4.85 -10.95
C ARG A 6 17.08 5.76 -9.78
N ASN A 7 16.63 7.01 -9.79
CA ASN A 7 16.96 7.96 -8.73
C ASN A 7 16.25 7.64 -7.40
N LEU A 8 15.08 6.97 -7.41
CA LEU A 8 14.43 6.48 -6.18
C LEU A 8 15.33 5.55 -5.38
N LYS A 9 16.16 4.76 -6.06
CA LYS A 9 17.09 3.80 -5.43
C LYS A 9 18.39 4.44 -4.92
N THR A 10 18.48 5.77 -4.90
CA THR A 10 19.68 6.49 -4.44
C THR A 10 19.34 7.45 -3.31
N LYS A 11 20.17 7.49 -2.26
CA LYS A 11 19.94 8.35 -1.09
C LYS A 11 19.78 9.84 -1.44
N ALA A 12 20.61 10.34 -2.37
CA ALA A 12 20.55 11.74 -2.81
C ALA A 12 19.40 12.02 -3.79
N GLY A 13 19.04 11.04 -4.63
CA GLY A 13 18.04 11.21 -5.68
C GLY A 13 16.60 10.91 -5.26
N ALA A 14 16.39 10.20 -4.14
CA ALA A 14 15.07 9.72 -3.76
C ALA A 14 14.05 10.84 -3.54
N LYS A 15 14.38 11.88 -2.76
CA LYS A 15 13.41 12.95 -2.46
C LYS A 15 13.01 13.77 -3.70
N PRO A 16 13.93 14.22 -4.56
CA PRO A 16 13.53 14.86 -5.83
C PRO A 16 12.74 13.92 -6.74
N ALA A 17 13.11 12.63 -6.78
CA ALA A 17 12.45 11.65 -7.61
C ALA A 17 10.98 11.42 -7.21
N THR A 18 10.63 11.39 -5.93
CA THR A 18 9.21 11.22 -5.51
C THR A 18 8.35 12.39 -5.94
N LYS A 19 8.88 13.63 -5.92
CA LYS A 19 8.18 14.81 -6.44
C LYS A 19 7.92 14.70 -7.95
N ILE A 20 8.95 14.31 -8.72
CA ILE A 20 8.83 14.18 -10.17
C ILE A 20 7.89 13.03 -10.53
N LEU A 21 8.00 11.88 -9.86
CA LEU A 21 7.14 10.72 -10.09
C LEU A 21 5.68 11.08 -9.85
N LEU A 22 5.36 11.71 -8.72
CA LEU A 22 3.99 12.15 -8.42
C LEU A 22 3.46 13.09 -9.51
N ALA A 23 4.23 14.11 -9.88
CA ALA A 23 3.82 15.06 -10.91
C ALA A 23 3.54 14.38 -12.26
N LEU A 24 4.35 13.38 -12.64
CA LEU A 24 4.13 12.62 -13.87
C LEU A 24 2.86 11.76 -13.79
N CYS A 25 2.64 11.06 -12.67
CA CYS A 25 1.50 10.14 -12.49
C CYS A 25 0.13 10.85 -12.38
N LEU A 26 0.10 12.18 -12.21
CA LEU A 26 -1.14 12.96 -12.29
C LEU A 26 -1.80 12.81 -13.67
N ALA A 27 -1.01 12.72 -14.74
CA ALA A 27 -1.50 12.38 -16.06
C ALA A 27 -1.70 10.87 -16.17
N GLU A 28 -2.92 10.43 -16.46
CA GLU A 28 -3.30 9.02 -16.48
C GLU A 28 -2.43 8.17 -17.44
N GLY A 29 -2.18 8.67 -18.66
CA GLY A 29 -1.33 7.97 -19.63
C GLY A 29 0.11 7.70 -19.14
N ASN A 30 0.62 8.49 -18.18
CA ASN A 30 1.95 8.25 -17.61
C ASN A 30 1.98 7.14 -16.55
N ARG A 31 0.82 6.73 -16.02
CA ARG A 31 0.74 5.70 -14.97
C ARG A 31 1.19 4.35 -15.51
N HIS A 32 0.72 3.97 -16.70
CA HIS A 32 1.17 2.77 -17.43
C HIS A 32 2.70 2.79 -17.64
N VAL A 33 3.24 3.92 -18.11
CA VAL A 33 4.69 4.09 -18.33
C VAL A 33 5.49 4.01 -17.01
N ALA A 34 4.92 4.46 -15.89
CA ALA A 34 5.53 4.35 -14.57
C ALA A 34 5.61 2.91 -14.10
N VAL A 35 4.51 2.15 -14.24
CA VAL A 35 4.46 0.72 -13.92
C VAL A 35 5.46 -0.05 -14.78
N GLU A 36 5.45 0.13 -16.11
CA GLU A 36 6.41 -0.53 -17.03
C GLU A 36 7.89 -0.20 -16.71
N ALA A 37 8.15 0.96 -16.11
CA ALA A 37 9.48 1.37 -15.68
C ALA A 37 9.91 0.77 -14.33
N GLY A 38 9.06 -0.01 -13.65
CA GLY A 38 9.30 -0.62 -12.33
C GLY A 38 9.12 0.35 -11.17
N ALA A 39 8.28 1.37 -11.32
CA ALA A 39 8.10 2.39 -10.28
C ALA A 39 7.34 1.86 -9.05
N VAL A 40 6.43 0.88 -9.21
CA VAL A 40 5.66 0.31 -8.09
C VAL A 40 6.59 -0.35 -7.09
N GLY A 41 7.40 -1.34 -7.52
CA GLY A 41 8.38 -1.99 -6.64
C GLY A 41 9.40 -0.99 -6.05
N ALA A 42 9.93 -0.07 -6.86
CA ALA A 42 10.89 0.92 -6.37
C ALA A 42 10.33 1.84 -5.29
N VAL A 43 9.03 2.19 -5.35
CA VAL A 43 8.38 2.97 -4.29
C VAL A 43 8.18 2.12 -3.04
N VAL A 44 7.74 0.87 -3.16
CA VAL A 44 7.58 -0.04 -2.02
C VAL A 44 8.91 -0.23 -1.29
N GLU A 45 9.99 -0.50 -2.02
CA GLU A 45 11.33 -0.72 -1.45
C GLU A 45 11.84 0.48 -0.63
N ILE A 46 11.61 1.72 -1.08
CA ILE A 46 12.18 2.92 -0.44
C ILE A 46 11.23 3.58 0.58
N ALA A 47 9.93 3.25 0.57
CA ALA A 47 8.92 4.01 1.32
C ALA A 47 9.21 4.11 2.83
N ALA A 48 9.76 3.07 3.46
CA ALA A 48 10.10 3.07 4.89
C ALA A 48 11.27 4.00 5.24
N GLU A 49 12.16 4.30 4.29
CA GLU A 49 13.38 5.10 4.49
C GLU A 49 13.17 6.61 4.26
N LEU A 50 12.06 6.98 3.63
CA LEU A 50 11.76 8.37 3.28
C LEU A 50 11.26 9.18 4.49
N ASP A 51 11.63 10.46 4.54
CA ASP A 51 10.96 11.41 5.43
C ASP A 51 9.48 11.58 5.09
N ASP A 52 8.72 12.16 6.01
CA ASP A 52 7.26 12.24 5.92
C ASP A 52 6.76 12.84 4.60
N ALA A 53 7.37 13.95 4.16
CA ALA A 53 6.95 14.64 2.95
C ALA A 53 7.33 13.85 1.68
N ALA A 54 8.47 13.16 1.67
CA ALA A 54 8.88 12.35 0.54
C ALA A 54 8.06 11.06 0.43
N ALA A 55 7.77 10.38 1.55
CA ALA A 55 6.92 9.19 1.56
C ALA A 55 5.46 9.53 1.23
N GLU A 56 4.92 10.67 1.70
CA GLU A 56 3.58 11.13 1.28
C GLU A 56 3.49 11.21 -0.25
N ARG A 57 4.48 11.83 -0.91
CA ARG A 57 4.50 11.92 -2.38
C ARG A 57 4.68 10.58 -3.07
N ALA A 58 5.54 9.72 -2.52
CA ALA A 58 5.80 8.39 -3.06
C ALA A 58 4.53 7.53 -3.02
N LEU A 59 3.84 7.49 -1.87
CA LEU A 59 2.62 6.72 -1.68
C LEU A 59 1.44 7.31 -2.46
N ALA A 60 1.36 8.63 -2.62
CA ALA A 60 0.37 9.25 -3.50
C ALA A 60 0.60 8.83 -4.97
N ALA A 61 1.85 8.78 -5.42
CA ALA A 61 2.17 8.28 -6.76
C ALA A 61 1.84 6.79 -6.90
N LEU A 62 2.09 5.99 -5.86
CA LEU A 62 1.72 4.58 -5.82
C LEU A 62 0.20 4.36 -5.89
N GLU A 63 -0.58 5.13 -5.12
CA GLU A 63 -2.05 5.11 -5.20
C GLU A 63 -2.52 5.41 -6.63
N LEU A 64 -1.93 6.41 -7.30
CA LEU A 64 -2.25 6.72 -8.70
C LEU A 64 -1.86 5.58 -9.64
N MET A 65 -0.68 4.97 -9.51
CA MET A 65 -0.28 3.82 -10.33
C MET A 65 -1.22 2.62 -10.13
N CYS A 66 -1.80 2.45 -8.95
CA CYS A 66 -2.77 1.39 -8.68
C CYS A 66 -4.17 1.64 -9.29
N THR A 67 -4.40 2.78 -9.95
CA THR A 67 -5.64 3.02 -10.71
C THR A 67 -5.66 2.32 -12.06
N VAL A 68 -4.50 1.85 -12.55
CA VAL A 68 -4.40 0.99 -13.73
C VAL A 68 -4.21 -0.47 -13.30
N ALA A 69 -4.72 -1.41 -14.09
CA ALA A 69 -4.85 -2.81 -13.68
C ALA A 69 -3.49 -3.46 -13.39
N GLU A 70 -2.49 -3.21 -14.25
CA GLU A 70 -1.14 -3.74 -14.08
C GLU A 70 -0.43 -3.19 -12.84
N GLY A 71 -0.71 -1.94 -12.44
CA GLY A 71 -0.11 -1.35 -11.25
C GLY A 71 -0.67 -1.96 -9.97
N ALA A 72 -1.98 -2.24 -9.95
CA ALA A 72 -2.61 -2.95 -8.85
C ALA A 72 -2.14 -4.42 -8.78
N ALA A 73 -1.98 -5.09 -9.92
CA ALA A 73 -1.45 -6.45 -9.98
C ALA A 73 0.01 -6.52 -9.49
N GLU A 74 0.88 -5.61 -9.95
CA GLU A 74 2.28 -5.56 -9.50
C GLU A 74 2.38 -5.29 -8.00
N LEU A 75 1.56 -4.39 -7.45
CA LEU A 75 1.54 -4.12 -6.01
C LEU A 75 1.14 -5.37 -5.21
N ARG A 76 0.10 -6.11 -5.63
CA ARG A 76 -0.36 -7.33 -4.94
C ARG A 76 0.68 -8.44 -4.99
N ALA A 77 1.42 -8.55 -6.08
CA ALA A 77 2.48 -9.55 -6.24
C ALA A 77 3.77 -9.20 -5.47
N HIS A 78 3.87 -8.01 -4.87
CA HIS A 78 5.09 -7.56 -4.21
C HIS A 78 5.12 -7.96 -2.73
N ALA A 79 5.91 -8.99 -2.40
CA ALA A 79 5.99 -9.57 -1.04
C ALA A 79 6.19 -8.56 0.11
N LEU A 80 6.93 -7.47 -0.12
CA LEU A 80 7.16 -6.45 0.91
C LEU A 80 6.04 -5.39 1.05
N ALA A 81 5.01 -5.41 0.19
CA ALA A 81 4.05 -4.31 0.13
C ALA A 81 3.25 -4.17 1.44
N VAL A 82 2.68 -5.26 1.99
CA VAL A 82 1.96 -5.21 3.26
C VAL A 82 2.86 -4.76 4.42
N PRO A 83 4.01 -5.43 4.72
CA PRO A 83 4.82 -5.05 5.87
C PRO A 83 5.38 -3.62 5.75
N VAL A 84 5.73 -3.16 4.55
CA VAL A 84 6.15 -1.77 4.34
C VAL A 84 5.00 -0.80 4.62
N MET A 85 3.79 -1.07 4.14
CA MET A 85 2.65 -0.17 4.40
C MET A 85 2.31 -0.10 5.89
N VAL A 86 2.35 -1.23 6.60
CA VAL A 86 2.15 -1.30 8.06
C VAL A 86 3.22 -0.49 8.80
N ALA A 87 4.50 -0.71 8.49
CA ALA A 87 5.61 0.02 9.11
C ALA A 87 5.53 1.54 8.81
N THR A 88 5.18 1.89 7.58
CA THR A 88 5.06 3.28 7.14
C THR A 88 3.87 3.97 7.82
N MET A 89 2.75 3.27 8.00
CA MET A 89 1.60 3.80 8.72
C MET A 89 1.87 4.03 10.23
N GLY A 90 2.67 3.16 10.85
CA GLY A 90 3.04 3.27 12.26
C GLY A 90 3.93 4.49 12.58
N ARG A 91 4.79 4.91 11.64
CA ARG A 91 5.78 5.98 11.88
C ARG A 91 5.33 7.39 11.49
N MET A 92 4.40 7.54 10.53
CA MET A 92 4.22 8.80 9.80
C MET A 92 3.17 9.76 10.38
N ALA A 93 3.22 11.04 10.00
CA ALA A 93 2.15 12.02 10.19
C ALA A 93 0.86 11.71 9.39
N ALA A 94 -0.24 12.38 9.77
CA ALA A 94 -1.61 12.04 9.38
C ALA A 94 -1.89 11.83 7.89
N ARG A 95 -1.28 12.62 6.99
CA ARG A 95 -1.56 12.55 5.55
C ARG A 95 -0.92 11.35 4.88
N ALA A 96 0.26 10.94 5.31
CA ALA A 96 0.89 9.79 4.69
C ALA A 96 0.29 8.46 5.16
N LYS A 97 -0.26 8.42 6.38
CA LYS A 97 -1.09 7.30 6.85
C LYS A 97 -2.28 7.04 5.93
N GLU A 98 -2.93 8.09 5.44
CA GLU A 98 -4.05 7.98 4.50
C GLU A 98 -3.66 7.24 3.22
N TYR A 99 -2.51 7.58 2.63
CA TYR A 99 -2.05 6.91 1.41
C TYR A 99 -1.64 5.47 1.70
N ALA A 100 -0.96 5.18 2.81
CA ALA A 100 -0.64 3.80 3.22
C ALA A 100 -1.91 2.95 3.39
N ILE A 101 -2.94 3.48 4.08
CA ILE A 101 -4.26 2.82 4.22
C ILE A 101 -4.91 2.59 2.85
N SER A 102 -4.80 3.55 1.93
CA SER A 102 -5.36 3.37 0.59
C SER A 102 -4.62 2.30 -0.22
N VAL A 103 -3.31 2.21 -0.09
CA VAL A 103 -2.50 1.19 -0.76
C VAL A 103 -2.88 -0.19 -0.21
N LEU A 104 -3.01 -0.34 1.11
CA LEU A 104 -3.56 -1.56 1.72
C LEU A 104 -4.95 -1.90 1.18
N SER A 105 -5.83 -0.91 0.99
CA SER A 105 -7.16 -1.14 0.41
C SER A 105 -7.11 -1.69 -1.02
N VAL A 106 -6.11 -1.32 -1.82
CA VAL A 106 -5.91 -1.93 -3.15
C VAL A 106 -5.56 -3.40 -3.00
N MET A 107 -4.68 -3.73 -2.06
CA MET A 107 -4.21 -5.10 -1.84
C MET A 107 -5.35 -6.03 -1.44
N TYR A 108 -6.13 -5.64 -0.43
CA TYR A 108 -7.23 -6.43 0.12
C TYR A 108 -8.56 -6.30 -0.65
N GLY A 109 -8.71 -5.30 -1.52
CA GLY A 109 -9.93 -5.12 -2.32
C GLY A 109 -10.04 -6.02 -3.56
N GLY A 110 -9.06 -6.89 -3.81
CA GLY A 110 -9.01 -7.77 -4.99
C GLY A 110 -9.33 -9.25 -4.72
N GLY A 111 -9.68 -9.62 -3.50
CA GLY A 111 -9.75 -11.00 -3.02
C GLY A 111 -8.70 -11.29 -1.94
N ALA A 112 -8.67 -12.52 -1.42
CA ALA A 112 -7.67 -12.97 -0.47
C ALA A 112 -6.25 -12.77 -1.03
N LEU A 113 -5.34 -12.23 -0.22
CA LEU A 113 -3.91 -12.23 -0.57
C LEU A 113 -3.43 -13.67 -0.46
N GLU A 114 -3.14 -14.32 -1.59
CA GLU A 114 -2.68 -15.72 -1.61
C GLU A 114 -1.22 -15.90 -1.12
N ASP A 115 -0.61 -14.90 -0.48
CA ASP A 115 0.84 -14.87 -0.23
C ASP A 115 1.25 -15.27 1.20
N GLN A 116 2.06 -16.32 1.28
CA GLN A 116 2.65 -16.97 2.46
C GLN A 116 3.62 -16.07 3.26
N GLY A 117 3.81 -14.81 2.87
CA GLY A 117 4.73 -13.85 3.50
C GLY A 117 4.08 -12.56 4.01
N ALA A 118 2.80 -12.35 3.77
CA ALA A 118 2.08 -11.20 4.31
C ALA A 118 1.80 -11.39 5.82
N PRO A 119 1.85 -10.32 6.63
CA PRO A 119 1.35 -10.37 8.01
C PRO A 119 -0.09 -10.89 8.06
N PRO A 120 -0.48 -11.64 9.12
CA PRO A 120 -1.85 -12.10 9.30
C PRO A 120 -2.85 -10.95 9.20
N VAL A 121 -4.04 -11.24 8.66
CA VAL A 121 -5.13 -10.26 8.49
C VAL A 121 -5.44 -9.53 9.80
N GLU A 122 -5.40 -10.25 10.93
CA GLU A 122 -5.59 -9.66 12.27
C GLU A 122 -4.55 -8.60 12.62
N GLU A 123 -3.28 -8.86 12.30
CA GLU A 123 -2.17 -7.93 12.58
C GLU A 123 -2.35 -6.65 11.76
N VAL A 124 -2.74 -6.78 10.50
CA VAL A 124 -3.02 -5.64 9.62
C VAL A 124 -4.24 -4.86 10.11
N ALA A 125 -5.31 -5.53 10.51
CA ALA A 125 -6.50 -4.89 11.06
C ALA A 125 -6.16 -4.09 12.34
N ARG A 126 -5.39 -4.69 13.25
CA ARG A 126 -4.91 -4.01 14.47
C ARG A 126 -4.06 -2.78 14.13
N ALA A 127 -3.14 -2.89 13.18
CA ALA A 127 -2.30 -1.78 12.75
C ALA A 127 -3.14 -0.63 12.17
N VAL A 128 -4.15 -0.93 11.34
CA VAL A 128 -5.06 0.06 10.78
C VAL A 128 -5.87 0.72 11.90
N ALA A 129 -6.42 -0.05 12.83
CA ALA A 129 -7.18 0.50 13.96
C ALA A 129 -6.34 1.46 14.82
N LEU A 130 -5.09 1.09 15.15
CA LEU A 130 -4.16 1.96 15.88
C LEU A 130 -3.83 3.24 15.10
N ALA A 131 -3.67 3.14 13.78
CA ALA A 131 -3.41 4.29 12.93
C ALA A 131 -4.58 5.29 12.93
N LEU A 132 -5.82 4.79 12.98
CA LEU A 132 -7.04 5.60 13.01
C LEU A 132 -7.29 6.31 14.35
N GLN A 133 -6.78 5.76 15.46
CA GLN A 133 -6.84 6.40 16.78
C GLN A 133 -5.91 7.63 16.88
N GLY A 134 -4.85 7.65 16.08
CA GLY A 134 -3.94 8.78 16.00
C GLY A 134 -4.46 9.93 15.12
N ASN A 135 -3.59 10.91 14.85
CA ASN A 135 -3.88 11.94 13.87
C ASN A 135 -4.04 11.30 12.49
N CYS A 136 -5.26 11.30 11.97
CA CYS A 136 -5.62 10.79 10.65
C CYS A 136 -6.54 11.81 9.95
N SER A 137 -6.48 11.89 8.62
CA SER A 137 -7.38 12.77 7.86
C SER A 137 -8.81 12.21 7.84
N ALA A 138 -9.80 13.03 7.41
CA ALA A 138 -11.15 12.54 7.20
C ALA A 138 -11.21 11.44 6.11
N ARG A 139 -10.42 11.59 5.05
CA ARG A 139 -10.31 10.56 3.98
C ARG A 139 -9.66 9.29 4.50
N GLY A 140 -8.61 9.39 5.32
CA GLY A 140 -7.94 8.26 5.95
C GLY A 140 -8.88 7.50 6.89
N ARG A 141 -9.66 8.19 7.74
CA ARG A 141 -10.69 7.56 8.58
C ARG A 141 -11.75 6.82 7.78
N ARG A 142 -12.27 7.43 6.72
CA ARG A 142 -13.26 6.79 5.84
C ARG A 142 -12.70 5.52 5.20
N LYS A 143 -11.52 5.61 4.58
CA LYS A 143 -10.89 4.47 3.91
C LYS A 143 -10.50 3.37 4.91
N GLY A 144 -9.93 3.73 6.05
CA GLY A 144 -9.54 2.78 7.08
C GLY A 144 -10.74 2.05 7.67
N GLY A 145 -11.86 2.74 7.90
CA GLY A 145 -13.10 2.09 8.35
C GLY A 145 -13.70 1.14 7.31
N GLN A 146 -13.52 1.40 6.01
CA GLN A 146 -13.92 0.47 4.95
C GLN A 146 -12.98 -0.74 4.91
N LEU A 147 -11.68 -0.51 4.98
CA LEU A 147 -10.67 -1.57 5.01
C LEU A 147 -10.88 -2.51 6.19
N LEU A 148 -11.16 -2.00 7.39
CA LEU A 148 -11.42 -2.83 8.57
C LEU A 148 -12.62 -3.77 8.40
N LYS A 149 -13.64 -3.37 7.63
CA LYS A 149 -14.77 -4.26 7.33
C LYS A 149 -14.37 -5.41 6.42
N VAL A 150 -13.61 -5.10 5.37
CA VAL A 150 -13.08 -6.11 4.44
C VAL A 150 -12.18 -7.10 5.17
N LEU A 151 -11.30 -6.61 6.05
CA LEU A 151 -10.41 -7.47 6.83
C LEU A 151 -11.21 -8.38 7.79
N GLN A 152 -12.28 -7.87 8.41
CA GLN A 152 -13.17 -8.69 9.26
C GLN A 152 -13.89 -9.77 8.44
N GLU A 153 -14.43 -9.42 7.28
CA GLU A 153 -15.11 -10.37 6.39
C GLU A 153 -14.16 -11.51 5.96
N GLN A 154 -12.89 -11.21 5.68
CA GLN A 154 -11.88 -12.22 5.37
C GLN A 154 -11.53 -13.11 6.56
N GLN A 155 -11.42 -12.56 7.77
CA GLN A 155 -11.21 -13.36 8.98
C GLN A 155 -12.38 -14.32 9.23
N ASP A 156 -13.61 -13.83 9.10
CA ASP A 156 -14.81 -14.65 9.29
C ASP A 156 -14.96 -15.73 8.19
N GLU A 157 -14.34 -15.56 7.01
CA GLU A 157 -14.29 -16.57 5.95
C GLU A 157 -13.23 -17.63 6.25
N GLU A 158 -12.01 -17.23 6.65
CA GLU A 158 -10.93 -18.14 7.06
C GLU A 158 -11.36 -19.07 8.21
N GLU A 159 -12.05 -18.54 9.23
CA GLU A 159 -12.56 -19.34 10.36
C GLU A 159 -13.61 -20.39 9.93
N LYS A 160 -14.45 -20.09 8.92
CA LYS A 160 -15.48 -21.03 8.45
C LYS A 160 -14.89 -22.15 7.60
N ASP A 161 -13.85 -21.86 6.84
CA ASP A 161 -13.15 -22.86 6.04
C ASP A 161 -12.41 -23.86 6.95
N GLU A 162 -11.78 -23.38 8.03
CA GLU A 162 -11.14 -24.23 9.05
C GLU A 162 -12.15 -25.13 9.79
N GLU A 163 -13.30 -24.58 10.22
CA GLU A 163 -14.37 -25.37 10.86
C GLU A 163 -15.01 -26.39 9.90
N GLY A 164 -15.04 -26.11 8.60
CA GLY A 164 -15.53 -27.04 7.58
C GLY A 164 -14.62 -28.25 7.39
N GLU A 165 -13.30 -28.03 7.34
CA GLU A 165 -12.29 -29.08 7.20
C GLU A 165 -12.19 -29.97 8.46
N GLU A 166 -12.38 -29.43 9.66
CA GLU A 166 -12.39 -30.21 10.91
C GLU A 166 -13.63 -31.12 11.06
N ASN A 167 -14.76 -30.75 10.47
CA ASN A 167 -16.01 -31.52 10.55
C ASN A 167 -16.14 -32.64 9.49
N GLU A 168 -15.26 -32.67 8.48
CA GLU A 168 -15.22 -33.70 7.42
C GLU A 168 -14.16 -34.80 7.67
N ASN A 169 -13.39 -34.72 8.76
CA ASN A 169 -12.37 -35.70 9.18
C ASN A 169 -12.80 -36.53 10.40
#